data_AF-A0A942U1K5-F1
#
_entry.id   AF-A0A942U1K5-F1
#
_cell.length_a   1.000
_cell.length_b   1.000
_cell.length_c   1.000
_cell.angle_alpha   90.00
_cell.angle_beta   90.00
_cell.angle_gamma   90.00
#
_symmetry.space_group_name_H-M   'P 1'
#
loop_
_entity.id
_entity.type
_entity.pdbx_description
1 polymer ?
#
loop_
_entity_poly.entity_id
_entity_poly.type
_entity_poly.pdbx_seq_one_letter_code
_entity_poly.pdbx_strand_id
1 'polypeptide(L)'
;MQDIKNKNIVKAAFAKLKSQLSEFPNRVGDHLYLVQIYPMKERFDPKVDKFISLVGYEILDEENRPPNTVVHIVPENFYAFYSFKDIEANIQLAYDYLYGHWLQEQGYDSLGYDLELWDERYKPEESANEIDMFIAIKKQ
;
A
#
# COMPACT_ATOMS: atom_id res chain seq x y z
N MET A 1 -11.05 13.03 -10.81
CA MET A 1 -11.67 11.96 -11.65
C MET A 1 -10.73 10.76 -11.85
N GLN A 2 -9.41 10.96 -11.87
CA GLN A 2 -8.41 9.88 -11.97
C GLN A 2 -8.30 9.07 -10.66
N ASP A 3 -8.36 9.73 -9.49
CA ASP A 3 -8.25 9.04 -8.19
C ASP A 3 -9.45 8.17 -7.85
N ILE A 4 -10.67 8.61 -8.20
CA ILE A 4 -11.90 7.81 -8.03
C ILE A 4 -11.84 6.53 -8.87
N LYS A 5 -11.32 6.62 -10.11
CA LYS A 5 -11.13 5.44 -10.96
C LYS A 5 -10.10 4.49 -10.35
N ASN A 6 -8.99 5.02 -9.83
CA ASN A 6 -7.96 4.19 -9.21
C ASN A 6 -8.48 3.49 -7.94
N LYS A 7 -9.16 4.23 -7.05
CA LYS A 7 -9.80 3.66 -5.85
C LYS A 7 -10.78 2.53 -6.18
N ASN A 8 -11.61 2.71 -7.21
CA ASN A 8 -12.54 1.66 -7.63
C ASN A 8 -11.84 0.41 -8.16
N ILE A 9 -10.74 0.57 -8.90
CA ILE A 9 -9.94 -0.56 -9.41
C ILE A 9 -9.29 -1.31 -8.25
N VAL A 10 -8.72 -0.58 -7.28
CA VAL A 10 -8.07 -1.15 -6.11
C VAL A 10 -9.07 -1.92 -5.23
N LYS A 11 -10.26 -1.35 -4.96
CA LYS A 11 -11.34 -2.05 -4.24
C LYS A 11 -11.81 -3.31 -4.97
N ALA A 12 -11.91 -3.26 -6.30
CA ALA A 12 -12.26 -4.43 -7.11
C ALA A 12 -11.16 -5.51 -7.06
N ALA A 13 -9.89 -5.12 -7.10
CA ALA A 13 -8.76 -6.04 -6.97
C ALA A 13 -8.74 -6.72 -5.60
N PHE A 14 -8.97 -5.96 -4.53
CA PHE A 14 -9.11 -6.49 -3.16
C PHE A 14 -10.22 -7.54 -3.07
N ALA A 15 -11.44 -7.20 -3.52
CA ALA A 15 -12.58 -8.10 -3.47
C ALA A 15 -12.33 -9.38 -4.28
N LYS A 16 -11.72 -9.24 -5.46
CA LYS A 16 -11.33 -10.38 -6.30
C LYS A 16 -10.34 -11.29 -5.57
N LEU A 17 -9.24 -10.75 -5.05
CA LEU A 17 -8.21 -11.54 -4.36
C LEU A 17 -8.77 -12.26 -3.13
N LYS A 18 -9.60 -11.59 -2.32
CA LYS A 18 -10.29 -12.23 -1.19
C LYS A 18 -11.18 -13.39 -1.64
N SER A 19 -11.89 -13.25 -2.78
CA SER A 19 -12.71 -14.34 -3.31
C SER A 19 -11.90 -15.55 -3.82
N GLN A 20 -10.62 -15.34 -4.10
CA GLN A 20 -9.68 -16.35 -4.60
C GLN A 20 -8.66 -16.80 -3.55
N LEU A 21 -8.88 -16.50 -2.26
CA LEU A 21 -7.92 -16.78 -1.17
C LEU A 21 -7.40 -18.23 -1.18
N SER A 22 -8.27 -19.20 -1.44
CA SER A 22 -7.92 -20.62 -1.49
C SER A 22 -7.00 -21.00 -2.66
N GLU A 23 -6.89 -20.17 -3.69
CA GLU A 23 -5.99 -20.39 -4.83
C GLU A 23 -4.53 -20.06 -4.50
N PHE A 24 -4.24 -19.39 -3.38
CA PHE A 24 -2.88 -18.98 -2.98
C PHE A 24 -2.38 -19.81 -1.79
N PRO A 25 -1.93 -21.07 -1.99
CA PRO A 25 -1.57 -21.97 -0.88
C PRO A 25 -0.28 -21.53 -0.15
N ASN A 26 0.64 -20.84 -0.83
CA ASN A 26 1.96 -20.47 -0.30
C ASN A 26 1.99 -19.05 0.31
N ARG A 27 0.83 -18.50 0.64
CA ARG A 27 0.72 -17.17 1.28
C ARG A 27 1.26 -17.20 2.71
N VAL A 28 1.93 -16.12 3.12
CA VAL A 28 2.43 -15.95 4.50
C VAL A 28 1.27 -15.70 5.47
N GLY A 29 0.20 -15.05 4.99
CA GLY A 29 -1.03 -14.82 5.75
C GLY A 29 -2.19 -14.40 4.86
N ASP A 30 -3.33 -14.09 5.50
CA ASP A 30 -4.57 -13.68 4.82
C ASP A 30 -4.70 -12.16 4.64
N HIS A 31 -3.69 -11.40 5.09
CA HIS A 31 -3.57 -9.96 4.86
C HIS A 31 -3.17 -9.69 3.41
N LEU A 32 -3.58 -8.53 2.91
CA LEU A 32 -3.23 -8.05 1.58
C LEU A 32 -2.34 -6.83 1.70
N TYR A 33 -1.42 -6.69 0.75
CA TYR A 33 -0.67 -5.46 0.58
C TYR A 33 -1.21 -4.68 -0.61
N LEU A 34 -1.37 -3.37 -0.43
CA LEU A 34 -1.37 -2.39 -1.52
C LEU A 34 0.03 -1.79 -1.60
N VAL A 35 0.68 -1.92 -2.75
CA VAL A 35 1.97 -1.30 -3.06
C VAL A 35 1.74 -0.10 -3.96
N GLN A 36 2.30 1.04 -3.61
CA GLN A 36 2.30 2.25 -4.44
C GLN A 36 3.72 2.60 -4.85
N ILE A 37 3.97 2.61 -6.16
CA ILE A 37 5.29 2.89 -6.73
C ILE A 37 5.23 4.20 -7.49
N TYR A 38 5.99 5.18 -7.00
CA TYR A 38 6.07 6.51 -7.57
C TYR A 38 7.30 6.63 -8.48
N PRO A 39 7.15 7.21 -9.69
CA PRO A 39 8.28 7.56 -10.52
C PRO A 39 8.97 8.79 -9.93
N MET A 40 9.99 8.56 -9.10
CA MET A 40 10.72 9.65 -8.43
C MET A 40 11.36 10.60 -9.44
N LYS A 41 11.15 11.90 -9.21
CA LYS A 41 11.62 12.99 -10.05
C LYS A 41 11.97 14.21 -9.20
N GLU A 42 12.65 15.18 -9.81
CA GLU A 42 12.86 16.48 -9.18
C GLU A 42 11.51 17.12 -8.83
N ARG A 43 11.35 17.58 -7.59
CA ARG A 43 10.08 18.13 -7.04
C ARG A 43 8.93 17.11 -7.05
N PHE A 44 9.23 15.86 -6.71
CA PHE A 44 8.22 14.86 -6.41
C PHE A 44 7.17 15.41 -5.43
N ASP A 45 5.89 15.23 -5.78
CA ASP A 45 4.76 15.58 -4.94
C ASP A 45 3.78 14.40 -4.88
N PRO A 46 3.68 13.71 -3.72
CA PRO A 46 2.84 12.53 -3.56
C PRO A 46 1.34 12.82 -3.73
N LYS A 47 0.92 14.10 -3.71
CA LYS A 47 -0.49 14.51 -3.86
C LYS A 47 -0.94 14.58 -5.31
N VAL A 48 -0.02 14.80 -6.25
CA VAL A 48 -0.35 15.01 -7.68
C VAL A 48 0.34 14.03 -8.60
N ASP A 49 1.45 13.43 -8.15
CA ASP A 49 2.22 12.51 -8.96
C ASP A 49 1.56 11.14 -9.03
N LYS A 50 1.45 10.65 -10.28
CA LYS A 50 0.84 9.36 -10.56
C LYS A 50 1.76 8.24 -10.11
N PHE A 51 1.15 7.24 -9.49
CA PHE A 51 1.82 6.02 -9.08
C PHE A 51 1.18 4.79 -9.75
N ILE A 52 1.92 3.69 -9.71
CA ILE A 52 1.40 2.36 -10.01
C ILE A 52 0.91 1.75 -8.71
N SER A 53 -0.26 1.12 -8.75
CA SER A 53 -0.83 0.36 -7.63
C SER A 53 -0.75 -1.14 -7.92
N LEU A 54 -0.21 -1.91 -6.99
CA LEU A 54 -0.24 -3.37 -7.01
C LEU A 54 -0.98 -3.85 -5.76
N VAL A 55 -1.90 -4.80 -5.90
CA VAL A 55 -2.59 -5.43 -4.75
C VAL A 55 -2.28 -6.92 -4.77
N GLY A 56 -1.87 -7.50 -3.66
CA GLY A 56 -1.47 -8.91 -3.62
C GLY A 56 -1.23 -9.47 -2.23
N TYR A 57 -1.07 -10.79 -2.17
CA TYR A 57 -0.63 -11.51 -0.99
C TYR A 57 0.90 -11.54 -0.94
N GLU A 58 1.45 -11.50 0.27
CA GLU A 58 2.82 -11.95 0.51
C GLU A 58 2.88 -13.48 0.42
N ILE A 59 3.88 -13.99 -0.30
CA ILE A 59 4.07 -15.42 -0.57
C ILE A 59 5.48 -15.84 -0.17
N LEU A 60 5.62 -17.08 0.31
CA LEU A 60 6.91 -17.65 0.73
C LEU A 60 7.83 -17.93 -0.47
N ASP A 61 7.25 -18.33 -1.59
CA ASP A 61 7.93 -18.70 -2.83
C ASP A 61 6.96 -18.59 -4.02
N GLU A 62 7.49 -18.77 -5.23
CA GLU A 62 6.71 -18.70 -6.48
C GLU A 62 6.06 -20.04 -6.89
N GLU A 63 6.19 -21.10 -6.08
CA GLU A 63 5.64 -22.41 -6.38
C GLU A 63 4.10 -22.41 -6.30
N ASN A 64 3.45 -23.25 -7.10
CA ASN A 64 1.99 -23.44 -7.10
C ASN A 64 1.15 -22.15 -7.25
N ARG A 65 1.73 -21.08 -7.81
CA ARG A 65 1.01 -19.82 -8.03
C ARG A 65 -0.13 -19.99 -9.05
N PRO A 66 -1.27 -19.29 -8.87
CA PRO A 66 -2.33 -19.29 -9.85
C PRO A 66 -1.84 -18.79 -11.23
N PRO A 67 -2.35 -19.34 -12.34
CA PRO A 67 -2.04 -18.83 -13.67
C PRO A 67 -2.51 -17.37 -13.81
N ASN A 68 -1.82 -16.59 -14.65
CA ASN A 68 -2.10 -15.16 -14.87
C ASN A 68 -1.88 -14.24 -13.64
N THR A 69 -1.05 -14.67 -12.69
CA THR A 69 -0.54 -13.82 -11.62
C THR A 69 0.79 -13.16 -12.00
N VAL A 70 1.05 -11.99 -11.42
CA VAL A 70 2.33 -11.28 -11.51
C VAL A 70 3.00 -11.37 -10.14
N VAL A 71 4.29 -11.66 -10.13
CA VAL A 71 5.13 -11.63 -8.93
C VAL A 71 5.85 -10.29 -8.90
N HIS A 72 5.85 -9.64 -7.74
CA HIS A 72 6.56 -8.39 -7.51
C HIS A 72 7.43 -8.52 -6.27
N ILE A 73 8.72 -8.21 -6.41
CA ILE A 73 9.66 -8.24 -5.29
C ILE A 73 9.64 -6.87 -4.62
N VAL A 74 9.21 -6.83 -3.36
CA VAL A 74 9.31 -5.62 -2.54
C VAL A 74 10.79 -5.39 -2.20
N PRO A 75 11.37 -4.23 -2.55
CA PRO A 75 12.77 -3.96 -2.26
C PRO A 75 12.99 -3.79 -0.75
N GLU A 76 14.10 -4.33 -0.24
CA GLU A 76 14.52 -4.09 1.14
C GLU A 76 14.86 -2.61 1.35
N ASN A 77 14.15 -1.96 2.26
CA ASN A 77 14.35 -0.55 2.62
C ASN A 77 14.11 -0.32 4.12
N PHE A 78 14.46 0.87 4.58
CA PHE A 78 13.92 1.41 5.83
C PHE A 78 12.53 1.97 5.57
N TYR A 79 11.62 1.75 6.50
CA TYR A 79 10.24 2.22 6.38
C TYR A 79 9.84 3.04 7.60
N ALA A 80 9.21 4.18 7.34
CA ALA A 80 8.44 4.88 8.37
C ALA A 80 7.10 4.16 8.52
N PHE A 81 6.81 3.69 9.74
CA PHE A 81 5.56 2.99 10.05
C PHE A 81 4.53 3.95 10.66
N TYR A 82 3.29 3.86 10.19
CA TYR A 82 2.17 4.61 10.73
C TYR A 82 0.90 3.76 10.70
N SER A 83 0.26 3.57 11.86
CA SER A 83 -1.02 2.87 11.95
C SER A 83 -2.17 3.87 11.88
N PHE A 84 -2.87 3.90 10.74
CA PHE A 84 -4.00 4.77 10.49
C PHE A 84 -5.29 4.15 11.05
N LYS A 85 -6.07 4.93 11.79
CA LYS A 85 -7.35 4.50 12.38
C LYS A 85 -8.44 5.53 12.18
N ASP A 86 -9.18 5.37 11.09
CA ASP A 86 -10.41 6.11 10.74
C ASP A 86 -10.99 5.50 9.46
N ILE A 87 -12.14 6.00 8.99
CA ILE A 87 -12.68 5.67 7.66
C ILE A 87 -11.62 5.89 6.58
N GLU A 88 -11.56 4.99 5.59
CA GLU A 88 -10.56 5.06 4.51
C GLU A 88 -10.68 6.35 3.68
N ALA A 89 -11.87 6.96 3.63
CA ALA A 89 -12.08 8.26 2.99
C ALA A 89 -11.13 9.36 3.54
N ASN A 90 -10.68 9.22 4.78
CA ASN A 90 -9.78 10.15 5.47
C ASN A 90 -8.29 9.79 5.34
N ILE A 91 -7.92 8.68 4.67
CA ILE A 91 -6.53 8.22 4.59
C ILE A 91 -5.57 9.26 3.98
N GLN A 92 -6.10 10.15 3.11
CA GLN A 92 -5.31 11.24 2.55
C GLN A 92 -4.76 12.19 3.61
N LEU A 93 -5.44 12.34 4.76
CA LEU A 93 -4.95 13.14 5.88
C LEU A 93 -3.70 12.52 6.51
N ALA A 94 -3.60 11.18 6.54
CA ALA A 94 -2.42 10.48 7.01
C ALA A 94 -1.24 10.67 6.04
N TYR A 95 -1.48 10.53 4.73
CA TYR A 95 -0.46 10.82 3.72
C TYR A 95 0.01 12.28 3.78
N ASP A 96 -0.91 13.22 3.94
CA ASP A 96 -0.60 14.65 4.07
C ASP A 96 0.25 14.92 5.32
N TYR A 97 -0.02 14.26 6.43
CA TYR A 97 0.80 14.34 7.64
C TYR A 97 2.19 13.71 7.43
N LEU A 98 2.25 12.49 6.92
CA LEU A 98 3.51 11.75 6.76
C LEU A 98 4.46 12.48 5.81
N TYR A 99 3.98 12.87 4.63
CA TYR A 99 4.80 13.52 3.61
C TYR A 99 4.98 15.02 3.82
N GLY A 100 3.94 15.71 4.31
CA GLY A 100 3.95 17.16 4.47
C GLY A 100 4.63 17.65 5.74
N HIS A 101 4.69 16.80 6.78
CA HIS A 101 5.20 17.18 8.09
C HIS A 101 6.23 16.19 8.62
N TRP A 102 5.84 14.94 8.88
CA TRP A 102 6.66 14.01 9.66
C TRP A 102 8.01 13.72 9.00
N LEU A 103 8.03 13.37 7.70
CA LEU A 103 9.28 13.09 6.98
C LEU A 103 10.24 14.29 7.01
N GLN A 104 9.71 15.49 6.79
CA GLN A 104 10.52 16.72 6.77
C GLN A 104 11.10 17.03 8.14
N GLU A 105 10.29 16.93 9.21
CA GLU A 105 10.72 17.17 10.59
C GLU A 105 11.78 16.17 11.05
N GLN A 106 11.70 14.92 10.57
CA GLN A 106 12.69 13.89 10.85
C GLN A 106 13.90 13.92 9.90
N GLY A 107 13.86 14.76 8.86
CA GLY A 107 14.93 14.86 7.86
C GLY A 107 15.06 13.64 6.95
N TYR A 108 13.99 12.88 6.72
CA TYR A 108 13.99 11.73 5.82
C TYR A 108 13.49 12.10 4.43
N ASP A 109 14.16 11.57 3.41
CA ASP A 109 13.68 11.59 2.02
C ASP A 109 12.88 10.32 1.74
N SER A 110 11.74 10.46 1.04
CA SER A 110 11.00 9.30 0.51
C SER A 110 11.74 8.68 -0.68
N LEU A 111 11.65 7.36 -0.78
CA LEU A 111 12.13 6.58 -1.92
C LEU A 111 11.04 6.31 -2.98
N GLY A 112 9.83 6.87 -2.78
CA GLY A 112 8.72 6.71 -3.72
C GLY A 112 8.13 5.31 -3.74
N TYR A 113 8.12 4.64 -2.58
CA TYR A 113 7.66 3.27 -2.47
C TYR A 113 6.89 3.09 -1.16
N ASP A 114 5.57 2.97 -1.28
CA ASP A 114 4.68 2.89 -0.12
C ASP A 114 3.97 1.55 -0.08
N LEU A 115 3.70 1.07 1.12
CA LEU A 115 2.92 -0.13 1.38
C LEU A 115 1.78 0.21 2.32
N GLU A 116 0.61 -0.36 2.05
CA GLU A 116 -0.48 -0.46 3.01
C GLU A 116 -0.75 -1.95 3.28
N LEU A 117 -0.82 -2.33 4.55
CA LEU A 117 -1.21 -3.67 4.98
C LEU A 117 -2.68 -3.63 5.41
N TRP A 118 -3.47 -4.49 4.78
CA TRP A 118 -4.90 -4.66 5.02
C TRP A 118 -5.19 -6.06 5.54
N ASP A 119 -5.39 -6.17 6.84
CA ASP A 119 -5.72 -7.42 7.54
C ASP A 119 -7.21 -7.45 7.94
N GLU A 120 -7.57 -8.21 8.97
CA GLU A 120 -8.93 -8.30 9.50
C GLU A 120 -9.49 -6.97 10.05
N ARG A 121 -8.62 -5.99 10.31
CA ARG A 121 -9.01 -4.66 10.82
C ARG A 121 -9.39 -3.71 9.68
N TYR A 122 -9.09 -4.05 8.44
CA TYR A 122 -9.48 -3.26 7.27
C TYR A 122 -11.00 -3.33 7.03
N LYS A 123 -11.67 -2.22 7.32
CA LYS A 123 -13.12 -2.01 7.25
C LYS A 123 -13.42 -0.62 6.67
N PRO A 124 -13.15 -0.37 5.38
CA PRO A 124 -12.93 0.98 4.82
C PRO A 124 -14.04 2.01 5.07
N GLU A 125 -15.27 1.56 5.34
CA GLU A 125 -16.44 2.42 5.57
C GLU A 125 -16.78 2.58 7.08
N GLU A 126 -16.02 1.98 7.99
CA GLU A 126 -16.19 2.04 9.44
C GLU A 126 -15.11 2.90 10.10
N SER A 127 -15.45 3.66 11.15
CA SER A 127 -14.46 4.44 11.91
C SER A 127 -13.48 3.56 12.72
N ALA A 128 -13.79 2.28 12.89
CA ALA A 128 -12.92 1.29 13.51
C ALA A 128 -11.93 0.65 12.53
N ASN A 129 -11.96 1.06 11.24
CA ASN A 129 -10.98 0.65 10.24
C ASN A 129 -9.56 0.95 10.69
N GLU A 130 -8.65 0.00 10.47
CA GLU A 130 -7.23 0.22 10.64
C GLU A 130 -6.46 -0.19 9.37
N ILE A 131 -5.46 0.62 9.01
CA ILE A 131 -4.54 0.39 7.90
C ILE A 131 -3.14 0.68 8.40
N ASP A 132 -2.25 -0.29 8.26
CA ASP A 132 -0.85 -0.09 8.58
C ASP A 132 -0.11 0.41 7.34
N MET A 133 0.49 1.59 7.44
CA MET A 133 1.16 2.29 6.34
C MET A 133 2.67 2.23 6.54
N PHE A 134 3.40 2.00 5.46
CA PHE A 134 4.86 1.96 5.44
C PHE A 134 5.38 2.82 4.29
N ILE A 135 6.09 3.89 4.61
CA ILE A 135 6.69 4.80 3.62
C ILE A 135 8.17 4.49 3.52
N ALA A 136 8.67 4.06 2.35
CA ALA A 136 10.09 3.78 2.18
C ALA A 136 10.90 5.07 2.28
N ILE A 137 11.92 5.06 3.13
CA ILE A 137 12.75 6.21 3.43
C ILE A 137 14.22 5.91 3.19
N LYS A 138 14.96 6.93 2.77
CA LYS A 138 16.40 6.87 2.67
C LYS A 138 17.01 6.98 4.08
N LYS A 139 17.81 5.99 4.45
CA LYS A 139 18.64 6.09 5.67
C LYS A 139 19.68 7.19 5.48
N GLN A 140 19.82 8.05 6.47
CA GLN A 140 20.91 9.02 6.54
C GLN A 140 22.27 8.35 6.77
#